data_AF-A0A1Y1NCX1-F1
#
_entry.id   AF-A0A1Y1NCX1-F1
#
_cell.length_a   1.000
_cell.length_b   1.000
_cell.length_c   1.000
_cell.angle_alpha   90.00
_cell.angle_beta   90.00
_cell.angle_gamma   90.00
#
_symmetry.space_group_name_H-M   'P 1'
#
loop_
_entity.id
_entity.type
_entity.pdbx_description
1 polymer ?
#
loop_
_entity_poly.entity_id
_entity_poly.type
_entity_poly.pdbx_seq_one_letter_code
_entity_poly.pdbx_strand_id
1 'polypeptide(L)'
;MKKNLLCFVFFCCAVQVFSKELPDELIDEKIHECLKELNLDKKILSTVFDDKFQIKNLSEDGVKLTKCGIKKGNYYTPDGEFNREVMVEATVKTIKSLVKHEVHDVETVADSVFEKCKTRKGEDAVAETTNLNNCVMNEIFKL
;
A
#
# COMPACT_ATOMS: atom_id res chain seq x y z
N MET A 1 16.09 43.80 20.38
CA MET A 1 15.43 42.94 19.37
C MET A 1 16.36 41.80 19.00
N LYS A 2 16.08 40.55 19.42
CA LYS A 2 16.75 39.29 18.95
C LYS A 2 16.33 38.02 19.73
N LYS A 3 15.33 38.07 20.63
CA LYS A 3 14.88 36.89 21.39
C LYS A 3 13.69 36.14 20.78
N ASN A 4 13.04 36.68 19.74
CA ASN A 4 11.84 36.08 19.14
C ASN A 4 12.13 35.21 17.91
N LEU A 5 13.38 35.13 17.44
CA LEU A 5 13.74 34.34 16.25
C LEU A 5 13.93 32.85 16.56
N LEU A 6 14.33 32.51 17.80
CA LEU A 6 14.61 31.14 18.22
C LEU A 6 13.36 30.26 18.37
N CYS A 7 12.22 30.85 18.74
CA CYS A 7 10.96 30.11 18.87
C CYS A 7 10.38 29.69 17.51
N PHE A 8 10.61 30.46 16.44
CA PHE A 8 10.12 30.11 15.10
C PHE A 8 10.89 28.93 14.49
N VAL A 9 12.20 28.85 14.72
CA VAL A 9 13.03 27.74 14.22
C VAL A 9 12.65 26.42 14.90
N PHE A 10 12.36 26.43 16.20
CA PHE A 10 11.91 25.24 16.92
C PHE A 10 10.52 24.76 16.47
N PHE A 11 9.61 25.68 16.13
CA PHE A 11 8.29 25.32 15.61
C PHE A 11 8.37 24.73 14.19
N CYS A 12 9.25 25.23 13.32
CA CYS A 12 9.46 24.63 11.99
C CYS A 12 10.12 23.25 12.06
N CYS A 13 11.03 23.00 13.01
CA CYS A 13 11.63 21.67 13.21
C CYS A 13 10.63 20.64 13.77
N ALA A 14 9.62 21.07 14.53
CA ALA A 14 8.58 20.18 15.06
C ALA A 14 7.49 19.82 14.05
N VAL A 15 7.35 20.57 12.94
CA VAL A 15 6.35 20.30 11.89
C VAL A 15 6.88 19.41 10.76
N GLN A 16 8.19 19.11 10.72
CA GLN A 16 8.74 18.07 9.82
C GLN A 16 8.44 16.63 10.29
N VAL A 17 7.55 16.50 11.26
CA VAL A 17 7.30 15.28 11.99
C VAL A 17 6.11 14.56 11.35
N PHE A 18 6.45 13.51 10.58
CA PHE A 18 5.61 12.37 10.17
C PHE A 18 4.69 12.49 8.94
N SER A 19 5.21 12.91 7.78
CA SER A 19 4.75 12.22 6.55
C SER A 19 5.56 10.94 6.44
N LYS A 20 5.02 9.82 6.95
CA LYS A 20 5.68 8.53 6.86
C LYS A 20 5.61 8.10 5.40
N GLU A 21 6.69 8.30 4.65
CA GLU A 21 6.75 7.87 3.26
C GLU A 21 6.61 6.35 3.18
N LEU A 22 5.97 5.85 2.11
CA LEU A 22 5.87 4.42 1.85
C LEU A 22 7.31 3.86 1.72
N PRO A 23 7.69 2.82 2.50
CA PRO A 23 9.00 2.19 2.38
C PRO A 23 9.29 1.75 0.95
N ASP A 24 10.50 1.99 0.46
CA ASP A 24 10.89 1.62 -0.89
C ASP A 24 10.78 0.11 -1.13
N GLU A 25 10.91 -0.71 -0.09
CA GLU A 25 10.74 -2.16 -0.14
C GLU A 25 9.32 -2.59 -0.54
N LEU A 26 8.32 -1.77 -0.20
CA LEU A 26 6.92 -1.99 -0.57
C LEU A 26 6.58 -1.42 -1.96
N ILE A 27 7.46 -0.61 -2.54
CA ILE A 27 7.30 -0.09 -3.89
C ILE A 27 7.96 -1.06 -4.85
N ASP A 28 7.14 -1.84 -5.55
CA ASP A 28 7.64 -2.72 -6.59
C ASP A 28 7.90 -1.97 -7.91
N GLU A 29 8.58 -2.66 -8.83
CA GLU A 29 8.88 -2.14 -10.17
C GLU A 29 7.60 -1.71 -10.92
N LYS A 30 6.48 -2.39 -10.68
CA LYS A 30 5.20 -2.13 -11.33
C LYS A 30 4.61 -0.79 -10.87
N ILE A 31 4.68 -0.48 -9.58
CA ILE A 31 4.29 0.83 -9.04
C ILE A 31 5.20 1.92 -9.60
N HIS A 32 6.52 1.69 -9.70
CA HIS A 32 7.45 2.63 -10.32
C HIS A 32 7.11 2.91 -11.80
N GLU A 33 6.81 1.88 -12.57
CA GLU A 33 6.37 2.03 -13.96
C GLU A 33 5.08 2.81 -14.06
N CYS A 34 4.10 2.56 -13.18
CA CYS A 34 2.85 3.31 -13.17
C CYS A 34 3.02 4.78 -12.82
N LEU A 35 3.87 5.10 -11.83
CA LEU A 35 4.20 6.50 -11.50
C LEU A 35 4.81 7.20 -12.71
N LYS A 36 5.72 6.54 -13.42
CA LYS A 36 6.36 7.07 -14.63
C LYS A 36 5.37 7.25 -15.79
N GLU A 37 4.54 6.24 -16.07
CA GLU A 37 3.56 6.27 -17.17
C GLU A 37 2.51 7.37 -16.96
N LEU A 38 2.08 7.58 -15.72
CA LEU A 38 1.09 8.58 -15.36
C LEU A 38 1.70 9.95 -15.06
N ASN A 39 3.02 10.10 -15.16
CA ASN A 39 3.76 11.32 -14.80
C ASN A 39 3.42 11.84 -13.39
N LEU A 40 3.34 10.91 -12.43
CA LEU A 40 3.03 11.19 -11.03
C LEU A 40 4.31 11.15 -10.17
N ASP A 41 4.40 12.08 -9.22
CA ASP A 41 5.46 12.07 -8.21
C ASP A 41 5.20 10.98 -7.16
N LYS A 42 6.25 10.32 -6.68
CA LYS A 42 6.19 9.26 -5.64
C LYS A 42 5.40 9.71 -4.40
N LYS A 43 5.39 11.00 -4.07
CA LYS A 43 4.61 11.57 -2.95
C LYS A 43 3.12 11.27 -3.04
N ILE A 44 2.56 11.00 -4.23
CA ILE A 44 1.15 10.58 -4.36
C ILE A 44 0.85 9.33 -3.52
N LEU A 45 1.82 8.44 -3.31
CA LEU A 45 1.66 7.23 -2.51
C LEU A 45 1.28 7.55 -1.06
N SER A 46 1.80 8.65 -0.49
CA SER A 46 1.42 9.13 0.85
C SER A 46 -0.01 9.66 0.94
N THR A 47 -0.64 9.94 -0.21
CA THR A 47 -2.06 10.33 -0.28
C THR A 47 -2.98 9.14 -0.50
N VAL A 48 -2.45 8.07 -1.10
CA VAL A 48 -3.18 6.83 -1.37
C VAL A 48 -3.22 5.94 -0.13
N PHE A 49 -2.07 5.76 0.52
CA PHE A 49 -1.89 4.88 1.66
C PHE A 49 -1.77 5.66 2.97
N ASP A 50 -2.40 5.16 4.03
CA ASP A 50 -2.21 5.68 5.38
C ASP A 50 -1.00 5.06 6.09
N ASP A 51 -0.77 5.42 7.35
CA ASP A 51 0.35 4.91 8.16
C ASP A 51 0.33 3.39 8.41
N LYS A 52 -0.82 2.75 8.15
CA LYS A 52 -1.03 1.29 8.19
C LYS A 52 -1.12 0.70 6.78
N PHE A 53 -0.67 1.43 5.76
CA PHE A 53 -0.68 1.02 4.38
C PHE A 53 -2.09 0.64 3.87
N GLN A 54 -3.13 1.18 4.50
CA GLN A 54 -4.50 1.04 4.06
C GLN A 54 -4.81 2.11 3.02
N ILE A 55 -5.53 1.72 1.97
CA ILE A 55 -6.05 2.62 0.96
C ILE A 55 -7.31 3.27 1.53
N LYS A 56 -7.31 4.60 1.68
CA LYS A 56 -8.46 5.34 2.24
C LYS A 56 -9.27 6.03 1.16
N ASN A 57 -8.74 7.14 0.65
CA ASN A 57 -9.44 8.03 -0.27
C ASN A 57 -8.57 8.20 -1.51
N LEU A 58 -8.99 7.58 -2.61
CA LEU A 58 -8.33 7.74 -3.88
C LEU A 58 -8.79 9.06 -4.51
N SER A 59 -7.85 10.00 -4.65
CA SER A 59 -8.02 11.11 -5.60
C SER A 59 -8.13 10.57 -7.02
N GLU A 60 -8.45 11.41 -8.00
CA GLU A 60 -8.48 10.97 -9.40
C GLU A 60 -7.15 10.32 -9.83
N ASP A 61 -6.02 10.87 -9.40
CA ASP A 61 -4.69 10.32 -9.66
C ASP A 61 -4.44 9.04 -8.88
N GLY A 62 -4.94 8.94 -7.64
CA GLY A 62 -4.93 7.69 -6.88
C GLY A 62 -5.69 6.58 -7.60
N VAL A 63 -6.88 6.86 -8.15
CA VAL A 63 -7.67 5.91 -8.93
C VAL A 63 -6.90 5.47 -10.19
N LYS A 64 -6.29 6.41 -10.93
CA LYS A 64 -5.47 6.10 -12.11
C LYS A 64 -4.29 5.21 -11.75
N LEU A 65 -3.60 5.53 -10.65
CA LEU A 65 -2.46 4.75 -10.16
C LEU A 65 -2.89 3.34 -9.77
N THR A 66 -3.98 3.18 -9.01
CA THR A 66 -4.51 1.86 -8.64
C THR A 66 -4.91 1.05 -9.87
N LYS A 67 -5.59 1.65 -10.85
CA LYS A 67 -5.93 0.97 -12.12
C LYS A 67 -4.71 0.51 -12.89
N CYS A 68 -3.67 1.35 -12.97
CA CYS A 68 -2.40 0.96 -13.58
C CYS A 68 -1.76 -0.21 -12.83
N GLY A 69 -1.71 -0.15 -11.50
CA GLY A 69 -1.16 -1.19 -10.65
C GLY A 69 -1.88 -2.52 -10.81
N ILE A 70 -3.22 -2.51 -10.84
CA ILE A 70 -4.05 -3.70 -11.11
C ILE A 70 -3.67 -4.35 -12.45
N LYS A 71 -3.55 -3.54 -13.50
CA LYS A 71 -3.25 -4.01 -14.86
C LYS A 71 -1.83 -4.59 -14.97
N LYS A 72 -0.81 -3.85 -14.54
CA LYS A 72 0.59 -4.31 -14.60
C LYS A 72 0.88 -5.43 -13.58
N GLY A 73 0.14 -5.40 -12.47
CA GLY A 73 0.14 -6.41 -11.42
C GLY A 73 -0.31 -7.78 -11.91
N ASN A 74 -1.18 -7.82 -12.92
CA ASN A 74 -1.94 -9.02 -13.29
C ASN A 74 -2.75 -9.58 -12.11
N TYR A 75 -3.39 -8.68 -11.35
CA TYR A 75 -4.11 -9.01 -10.12
C TYR A 75 -5.40 -9.78 -10.37
N TYR A 76 -5.90 -9.78 -11.61
CA TYR A 76 -7.10 -10.48 -12.00
C TYR A 76 -6.79 -11.49 -13.10
N THR A 77 -7.43 -12.65 -13.04
CA THR A 77 -7.44 -13.64 -14.11
C THR A 77 -8.33 -13.15 -15.27
N PRO A 78 -8.27 -13.79 -16.45
CA PRO A 78 -9.18 -13.48 -17.56
C PRO A 78 -10.67 -13.63 -17.21
N ASP A 79 -10.98 -14.45 -16.20
CA ASP A 79 -12.35 -14.69 -15.72
C ASP A 79 -12.84 -13.61 -14.73
N GLY A 80 -11.98 -12.65 -14.38
CA GLY A 80 -12.31 -11.54 -13.48
C GLY A 80 -12.17 -11.88 -11.99
N GLU A 81 -11.58 -13.02 -11.64
CA GLU A 81 -11.26 -13.41 -10.26
C GLU A 81 -9.85 -12.94 -9.88
N PHE A 82 -9.55 -12.78 -8.59
CA PHE A 82 -8.19 -12.48 -8.15
C PHE A 82 -7.20 -13.57 -8.59
N ASN A 83 -6.06 -13.15 -9.15
CA ASN A 83 -4.94 -14.03 -9.43
C ASN A 83 -4.25 -14.41 -8.12
N ARG A 84 -4.65 -15.56 -7.59
CA ARG A 84 -4.20 -16.10 -6.31
C ARG A 84 -2.68 -16.13 -6.16
N GLU A 85 -1.97 -16.63 -7.16
CA GLU A 85 -0.50 -16.76 -7.11
C GLU A 85 0.16 -15.40 -6.88
N VAL A 86 -0.23 -14.41 -7.68
CA VAL A 86 0.27 -13.03 -7.57
C VAL A 86 -0.11 -12.40 -6.23
N MET A 87 -1.36 -12.58 -5.78
CA MET A 87 -1.82 -11.98 -4.52
C MET A 87 -1.15 -12.59 -3.29
N VAL A 88 -0.92 -13.91 -3.29
CA VAL A 88 -0.20 -14.58 -2.20
C VAL A 88 1.28 -14.15 -2.20
N GLU A 89 1.94 -14.09 -3.35
CA GLU A 89 3.33 -13.61 -3.45
C GLU A 89 3.48 -12.17 -2.94
N ALA A 90 2.58 -11.27 -3.33
CA ALA A 90 2.55 -9.90 -2.84
C ALA A 90 2.34 -9.84 -1.31
N THR A 91 1.50 -10.73 -0.77
CA THR A 91 1.27 -10.85 0.67
C THR A 91 2.50 -11.35 1.40
N VAL A 92 3.21 -12.36 0.87
CA VAL A 92 4.50 -12.83 1.42
C VAL A 92 5.53 -11.70 1.47
N LYS A 93 5.67 -10.95 0.38
CA LYS A 93 6.59 -9.79 0.33
C LYS A 93 6.24 -8.75 1.39
N THR A 94 4.95 -8.47 1.56
CA THR A 94 4.46 -7.51 2.56
C THR A 94 4.75 -7.98 3.98
N ILE A 95 4.49 -9.25 4.30
CA ILE A 95 4.80 -9.84 5.62
C ILE A 95 6.31 -9.74 5.90
N LYS A 96 7.15 -10.17 4.96
CA LYS A 96 8.62 -10.10 5.10
C LYS A 96 9.15 -8.68 5.29
N SER A 97 8.45 -7.67 4.76
CA SER A 97 8.84 -6.26 4.86
C SER A 97 8.37 -5.59 6.15
N LEU A 98 7.21 -5.99 6.69
CA LEU A 98 6.56 -5.28 7.80
C LEU A 98 6.62 -6.02 9.14
N VAL A 99 6.60 -7.36 9.12
CA VAL A 99 6.64 -8.18 10.33
C VAL A 99 8.09 -8.35 10.76
N LYS A 100 8.44 -7.76 11.91
CA LYS A 100 9.83 -7.70 12.39
C LYS A 100 10.31 -8.95 13.12
N HIS A 101 9.41 -9.87 13.44
CA HIS A 101 9.73 -11.14 14.08
C HIS A 101 9.69 -12.26 13.05
N GLU A 102 10.33 -13.38 13.35
CA GLU A 102 10.34 -14.54 12.47
C GLU A 102 8.93 -15.16 12.41
N VAL A 103 8.35 -15.17 11.21
CA VAL A 103 7.11 -15.88 10.91
C VAL A 103 7.49 -17.22 10.31
N HIS A 104 7.21 -18.31 11.04
CA HIS A 104 7.43 -19.65 10.51
C HIS A 104 6.40 -19.95 9.41
N ASP A 105 6.87 -20.48 8.28
CA ASP A 105 6.04 -20.82 7.11
C ASP A 105 5.19 -19.62 6.62
N VAL A 106 5.89 -18.54 6.26
CA VAL A 106 5.29 -17.28 5.80
C VAL A 106 4.42 -17.47 4.55
N GLU A 107 4.73 -18.43 3.70
CA GLU A 107 3.93 -18.79 2.54
C GLU A 107 2.54 -19.30 2.96
N THR A 108 2.46 -20.25 3.91
CA THR A 108 1.16 -20.72 4.45
C THR A 108 0.40 -19.61 5.17
N VAL A 109 1.09 -18.73 5.90
CA VAL A 109 0.46 -17.59 6.58
C VAL A 109 -0.13 -16.61 5.55
N ALA A 110 0.64 -16.25 4.52
CA ALA A 110 0.19 -15.36 3.45
C ALA A 110 -1.03 -15.92 2.71
N ASP A 111 -1.00 -17.23 2.44
CA ASP A 111 -2.10 -17.97 1.84
C ASP A 111 -3.39 -17.86 2.66
N SER A 112 -3.28 -18.11 3.97
CA SER A 112 -4.38 -18.01 4.91
C SER A 112 -4.96 -16.59 5.00
N VAL A 113 -4.09 -15.58 5.01
CA VAL A 113 -4.50 -14.16 5.00
C VAL A 113 -5.25 -13.82 3.71
N PHE A 114 -4.74 -14.24 2.55
CA PHE A 114 -5.40 -14.01 1.27
C PHE A 114 -6.78 -14.68 1.22
N GLU A 115 -6.89 -15.96 1.59
CA GLU A 115 -8.15 -16.70 1.61
C GLU A 115 -9.21 -16.05 2.52
N LYS A 116 -8.78 -15.49 3.66
CA LYS A 116 -9.66 -14.76 4.58
C LYS A 116 -10.15 -13.43 3.98
N CYS A 117 -9.38 -12.81 3.09
CA CYS A 117 -9.64 -11.48 2.59
C CYS A 117 -10.20 -11.42 1.16
N LYS A 118 -10.03 -12.46 0.33
CA LYS A 118 -10.45 -12.48 -1.08
C LYS A 118 -11.95 -12.32 -1.32
N THR A 119 -12.78 -12.57 -0.31
CA THR A 119 -14.25 -12.49 -0.42
C THR A 119 -14.80 -11.07 -0.30
N ARG A 120 -13.94 -10.07 -0.08
CA ARG A 120 -14.31 -8.66 0.09
C ARG A 120 -14.64 -8.05 -1.27
N LYS A 121 -15.95 -8.00 -1.58
CA LYS A 121 -16.45 -7.42 -2.83
C LYS A 121 -16.28 -5.90 -2.90
N GLY A 122 -16.20 -5.37 -4.11
CA GLY A 122 -16.28 -3.94 -4.44
C GLY A 122 -17.27 -3.69 -5.58
N GLU A 123 -17.61 -2.43 -5.81
CA GLU A 123 -18.45 -2.02 -6.95
C GLU A 123 -17.71 -2.05 -8.29
N ASP A 124 -16.38 -1.95 -8.24
CA ASP A 124 -15.47 -2.12 -9.36
C ASP A 124 -14.14 -2.74 -8.89
N ALA A 125 -13.23 -3.01 -9.83
CA ALA A 125 -11.92 -3.60 -9.54
C ALA A 125 -11.05 -2.73 -8.60
N VAL A 126 -11.23 -1.40 -8.60
CA VAL A 126 -10.48 -0.50 -7.73
C VAL A 126 -10.99 -0.61 -6.30
N ALA A 127 -12.31 -0.57 -6.11
CA ALA A 127 -12.95 -0.75 -4.82
C ALA A 127 -12.68 -2.14 -4.24
N GLU A 128 -12.72 -3.17 -5.08
CA GLU A 128 -12.46 -4.55 -4.67
C GLU A 128 -11.00 -4.76 -4.25
N THR A 129 -10.04 -4.28 -5.05
CA THR A 129 -8.61 -4.30 -4.70
C THR A 129 -8.33 -3.48 -3.43
N THR A 130 -9.01 -2.34 -3.26
CA THR A 130 -8.91 -1.52 -2.04
C THR A 130 -9.39 -2.29 -0.82
N ASN A 131 -10.54 -2.96 -0.92
CA ASN A 131 -11.10 -3.75 0.18
C ASN A 131 -10.22 -4.96 0.51
N LEU A 132 -9.67 -5.63 -0.50
CA LEU A 132 -8.71 -6.71 -0.32
C LEU A 132 -7.45 -6.23 0.40
N ASN A 133 -6.80 -5.17 -0.10
CA ASN A 133 -5.59 -4.59 0.51
C ASN A 133 -5.83 -4.24 1.98
N ASN A 134 -6.92 -3.53 2.27
CA ASN A 134 -7.23 -3.10 3.63
C ASN A 134 -7.48 -4.29 4.57
N CYS A 135 -8.11 -5.35 4.08
CA CYS A 135 -8.27 -6.58 4.84
C CYS A 135 -6.91 -7.25 5.09
N VAL A 136 -6.09 -7.43 4.04
CA VAL A 136 -4.76 -8.05 4.14
C VAL A 136 -3.90 -7.32 5.14
N MET A 137 -3.81 -5.98 5.05
CA MET A 137 -3.04 -5.17 6.00
C MET A 137 -3.54 -5.34 7.43
N ASN A 138 -4.86 -5.36 7.64
CA ASN A 138 -5.43 -5.61 8.97
C ASN A 138 -5.09 -6.99 9.54
N GLU A 139 -5.00 -8.02 8.70
CA GLU A 139 -4.60 -9.36 9.15
C GLU A 139 -3.09 -9.44 9.39
N ILE A 140 -2.26 -8.82 8.55
CA ILE A 140 -0.80 -8.76 8.75
C ILE A 140 -0.45 -8.05 10.06
N PHE A 141 -1.13 -6.95 10.41
CA PHE A 141 -0.89 -6.26 11.70
C PHE A 141 -1.36 -7.03 12.93
N LYS A 142 -2.01 -8.19 12.76
CA LYS A 142 -2.36 -9.11 13.86
C LYS A 142 -1.34 -10.23 14.05
N LEU A 143 -0.40 -10.39 13.11
CA LEU A 143 0.74 -11.31 13.23
C LEU A 143 1.73 -10.74 14.24
#